data_AF-A0A2J7RJK0-F1
#
_entry.id   AF-A0A2J7RJK0-F1
#
_cell.length_a   1.000
_cell.length_b   1.000
_cell.length_c   1.000
_cell.angle_alpha   90.00
_cell.angle_beta   90.00
_cell.angle_gamma   90.00
#
_symmetry.space_group_name_H-M   'P 1'
#
loop_
_entity.id
_entity.type
_entity.pdbx_description
1 polymer ?
#
loop_
_entity_poly.entity_id
_entity_poly.type
_entity_poly.pdbx_seq_one_letter_code
_entity_poly.pdbx_strand_id
1 'polypeptide(L)'
;MLFSSENSELQPCLQVYQVACRFMLVWKKDRDKERFEKLCRYLVSSLESSSIKLSYVGVALNKEYAIAWIAHVKDVLWKCCCYLDELRPEFLTDMRVILLYLRTLVTFTSTNTWNLLRAKHMEVLKPGLNQLCANVLGHLFTKGFYLTLKSLLLRGLGKAKIPSKHVSVSAVLTLALRPLVSAGFTEKLMTMFLIHILSVPALILHIQGLAHECSSVLVGHNVFTKSLELLSSEQNMRIVFNTLEGNYALCLLANLIQLAYIQREDALKDVAFPAFTFVVTRLMESCQHYVVTKQSNLTYWHPVLGWFAQSMGHSLHEAMPFVKTQLYMLWSGPMVSLLLGQTLSELVENVTENSSEGPSAGGGSSNILKRALDHRSNRTNAAKHHRKLGSPECTKVALLCSLYQTALGTLTQLKLDILTGLCYQDKILYNLWLFLNSLGPNCGLKAFLDLLAVNTKCSAPEFQMLILFCDCMTHYVTILDDLEMYEQQKPFRLTDYVNMSTFLNHFLYKGVLGNLFDVKGLGSNVLFQSAHTLLMVLYRRDCRRSYTIDSHWIIKELRVGSFISDLEKGKKVTQVRSW
;
A
#
# COMPACT_ATOMS: atom_id res chain seq x y z
N MET A 1 -27.04 46.38 12.70
CA MET A 1 -28.33 45.67 12.78
C MET A 1 -28.72 44.91 11.51
N LEU A 2 -27.83 44.71 10.51
CA LEU A 2 -28.20 44.06 9.23
C LEU A 2 -28.15 42.51 9.23
N PHE A 3 -27.98 41.88 10.38
CA PHE A 3 -27.70 40.45 10.46
C PHE A 3 -28.36 39.82 11.70
N SER A 4 -29.69 39.82 11.76
CA SER A 4 -30.49 39.15 12.78
C SER A 4 -31.49 38.18 12.15
N SER A 5 -31.50 36.96 12.69
CA SER A 5 -32.55 35.92 12.72
C SER A 5 -33.16 35.40 11.41
N GLU A 6 -33.01 34.07 11.26
CA GLU A 6 -33.70 32.97 10.54
C GLU A 6 -35.02 33.17 9.75
N ASN A 7 -35.53 34.38 9.49
CA ASN A 7 -36.63 34.63 8.55
C ASN A 7 -36.66 36.09 8.04
N SER A 8 -35.49 36.68 7.80
CA SER A 8 -35.37 38.03 7.23
C SER A 8 -35.37 37.99 5.70
N GLU A 9 -36.23 38.80 5.07
CA GLU A 9 -36.23 39.02 3.61
C GLU A 9 -34.80 39.30 3.09
N LEU A 10 -34.41 38.57 2.04
CA LEU A 10 -33.10 38.76 1.40
C LEU A 10 -32.95 40.21 0.93
N GLN A 11 -31.92 40.88 1.43
CA GLN A 11 -31.58 42.23 1.00
C GLN A 11 -30.95 42.22 -0.41
N PRO A 12 -31.04 43.33 -1.18
CA PRO A 12 -30.42 43.44 -2.49
C PRO A 12 -28.91 43.17 -2.48
N CYS A 13 -28.44 42.34 -3.41
CA CYS A 13 -27.06 41.84 -3.41
C CYS A 13 -26.00 42.95 -3.53
N LEU A 14 -26.28 44.01 -4.30
CA LEU A 14 -25.36 45.14 -4.49
C LEU A 14 -25.16 45.94 -3.21
N GLN A 15 -26.24 46.16 -2.45
CA GLN A 15 -26.19 46.86 -1.17
C GLN A 15 -25.35 46.06 -0.16
N VAL A 16 -25.59 44.74 -0.07
CA VAL A 16 -24.83 43.88 0.83
C VAL A 16 -23.37 43.79 0.40
N TYR A 17 -23.07 43.73 -0.90
CA TYR A 17 -21.70 43.76 -1.41
C TYR A 17 -20.94 45.03 -0.99
N GLN A 18 -21.56 46.21 -1.11
CA GLN A 18 -20.93 47.47 -0.69
C GLN A 18 -20.61 47.49 0.82
N VAL A 19 -21.55 47.01 1.64
CA VAL A 19 -21.36 46.89 3.10
C VAL A 19 -20.27 45.86 3.42
N ALA A 20 -20.29 44.71 2.74
CA ALA A 20 -19.29 43.65 2.92
C ALA A 20 -17.89 44.14 2.55
N CYS A 21 -17.72 44.86 1.45
CA CYS A 21 -16.43 45.46 1.09
C CYS A 21 -15.90 46.40 2.17
N ARG A 22 -16.73 47.29 2.72
CA ARG A 22 -16.33 48.18 3.82
C ARG A 22 -15.97 47.41 5.09
N PHE A 23 -16.74 46.38 5.43
CA PHE A 23 -16.45 45.52 6.56
C PHE A 23 -15.09 44.82 6.43
N MET A 24 -14.79 44.33 5.22
CA MET A 24 -13.55 43.60 4.94
C MET A 24 -12.30 44.50 4.98
N LEU A 25 -12.43 45.82 4.70
CA LEU A 25 -11.33 46.78 4.80
C LEU A 25 -10.84 47.00 6.24
N VAL A 26 -11.74 46.94 7.22
CA VAL A 26 -11.42 47.17 8.66
C VAL A 26 -11.41 45.89 9.48
N TRP A 27 -11.44 44.74 8.82
CA TRP A 27 -11.62 43.43 9.43
C TRP A 27 -10.47 43.07 10.38
N LYS A 28 -10.83 42.52 11.54
CA LYS A 28 -9.90 41.93 12.51
C LYS A 28 -10.43 40.57 12.97
N LYS A 29 -9.59 39.53 12.87
CA LYS A 29 -9.95 38.13 13.11
C LYS A 29 -10.68 37.89 14.44
N ASP A 30 -10.11 38.33 15.55
CA ASP A 30 -10.67 38.04 16.87
C ASP A 30 -11.95 38.83 17.17
N ARG A 31 -12.00 40.10 16.71
CA ARG A 31 -13.13 41.01 16.95
C ARG A 31 -14.36 40.65 16.13
N ASP A 32 -14.15 40.26 14.87
CA ASP A 32 -15.20 40.24 13.86
C ASP A 32 -15.72 38.83 13.53
N LYS A 33 -15.38 37.81 14.33
CA LYS A 33 -15.78 36.41 14.12
C LYS A 33 -17.29 36.26 13.87
N GLU A 34 -18.13 36.74 14.78
CA GLU A 34 -19.59 36.63 14.64
C GLU A 34 -20.16 37.41 13.44
N ARG A 35 -19.59 38.59 13.15
CA ARG A 35 -20.00 39.42 12.01
C ARG A 35 -19.66 38.73 10.70
N PHE A 36 -18.51 38.06 10.64
CA PHE A 36 -18.07 37.29 9.49
C PHE A 36 -18.94 36.04 9.28
N GLU A 37 -19.29 35.31 10.36
CA GLU A 37 -20.24 34.20 10.27
C GLU A 37 -21.59 34.65 9.69
N LYS A 38 -22.11 35.79 10.15
CA LYS A 38 -23.35 36.37 9.65
C LYS A 38 -23.29 36.72 8.16
N LEU A 39 -22.17 37.28 7.71
CA LEU A 39 -21.92 37.49 6.28
C LEU A 39 -21.96 36.15 5.52
N CYS A 40 -21.22 35.13 5.96
CA CYS A 40 -21.20 33.82 5.32
C CYS A 40 -22.60 33.17 5.24
N ARG A 41 -23.44 33.30 6.27
CA ARG A 41 -24.83 32.80 6.25
C ARG A 41 -25.66 33.51 5.18
N TYR A 42 -25.59 34.85 5.11
CA TYR A 42 -26.26 35.60 4.05
C TYR A 42 -25.77 35.18 2.66
N LEU A 43 -24.45 35.09 2.47
CA LEU A 43 -23.86 34.73 1.18
C LEU A 43 -24.37 33.38 0.68
N VAL A 44 -24.39 32.37 1.55
CA VAL A 44 -24.90 31.03 1.21
C VAL A 44 -26.40 31.08 0.90
N SER A 45 -27.21 31.72 1.75
CA SER A 45 -28.66 31.82 1.56
C SER A 45 -29.04 32.60 0.29
N SER A 46 -28.29 33.65 -0.05
CA SER A 46 -28.56 34.46 -1.25
C SER A 46 -28.46 33.64 -2.54
N LEU A 47 -27.61 32.60 -2.59
CA LEU A 47 -27.40 31.79 -3.78
C LEU A 47 -28.52 30.76 -4.02
N GLU A 48 -29.42 30.60 -3.05
CA GLU A 48 -30.67 29.86 -3.21
C GLU A 48 -31.72 30.68 -3.99
N SER A 49 -31.55 32.01 -4.09
CA SER A 49 -32.43 32.86 -4.89
C SER A 49 -32.16 32.74 -6.40
N SER A 50 -33.22 32.68 -7.19
CA SER A 50 -33.18 32.74 -8.65
C SER A 50 -33.18 34.18 -9.20
N SER A 51 -33.30 35.20 -8.34
CA SER A 51 -33.33 36.60 -8.75
C SER A 51 -31.91 37.18 -8.86
N ILE A 52 -31.59 37.81 -9.98
CA ILE A 52 -30.31 38.52 -10.20
C ILE A 52 -30.10 39.62 -9.14
N LYS A 53 -31.18 40.25 -8.66
CA LYS A 53 -31.10 41.35 -7.68
C LYS A 53 -30.82 40.86 -6.25
N LEU A 54 -31.11 39.59 -5.96
CA LEU A 54 -31.00 39.01 -4.62
C LEU A 54 -29.81 38.06 -4.50
N SER A 55 -29.49 37.32 -5.56
CA SER A 55 -28.37 36.39 -5.60
C SER A 55 -27.04 37.13 -5.56
N TYR A 56 -26.13 36.77 -4.65
CA TYR A 56 -24.84 37.46 -4.54
C TYR A 56 -23.97 37.36 -5.79
N VAL A 57 -24.13 36.29 -6.58
CA VAL A 57 -23.49 36.14 -7.90
C VAL A 57 -24.02 37.17 -8.91
N GLY A 58 -25.21 37.73 -8.70
CA GLY A 58 -25.76 38.80 -9.55
C GLY A 58 -24.86 40.04 -9.60
N VAL A 59 -24.07 40.31 -8.55
CA VAL A 59 -23.06 41.39 -8.55
C VAL A 59 -21.96 41.12 -9.58
N ALA A 60 -21.55 39.86 -9.75
CA ALA A 60 -20.52 39.47 -10.72
C ALA A 60 -20.99 39.64 -12.18
N LEU A 61 -22.30 39.69 -12.41
CA LEU A 61 -22.90 39.89 -13.74
C LEU A 61 -22.92 41.38 -14.15
N ASN A 62 -22.73 42.30 -13.20
CA ASN A 62 -22.56 43.71 -13.51
C ASN A 62 -21.09 43.98 -13.88
N LYS A 63 -20.87 44.43 -15.13
CA LYS A 63 -19.54 44.70 -15.70
C LYS A 63 -18.71 45.67 -14.86
N GLU A 64 -19.34 46.63 -14.18
CA GLU A 64 -18.65 47.61 -13.32
C GLU A 64 -18.04 46.97 -12.07
N TYR A 65 -18.68 45.94 -11.51
CA TYR A 65 -18.31 45.34 -10.23
C TYR A 65 -17.64 43.98 -10.36
N ALA A 66 -17.70 43.33 -11.53
CA ALA A 66 -17.27 41.95 -11.72
C ALA A 66 -15.85 41.64 -11.21
N ILE A 67 -14.85 42.46 -11.58
CA ILE A 67 -13.45 42.24 -11.19
C ILE A 67 -13.26 42.44 -9.67
N ALA A 68 -13.83 43.51 -9.13
CA ALA A 68 -13.76 43.81 -7.69
C ALA A 68 -14.47 42.73 -6.86
N TRP A 69 -15.59 42.20 -7.36
CA TRP A 69 -16.32 41.10 -6.73
C TRP A 69 -15.50 39.81 -6.71
N ILE A 70 -14.78 39.48 -7.79
CA ILE A 70 -13.89 38.31 -7.81
C ILE A 70 -12.81 38.43 -6.73
N ALA A 71 -12.18 39.60 -6.60
CA ALA A 71 -11.18 39.86 -5.56
C ALA A 71 -11.79 39.74 -4.16
N HIS A 72 -12.98 40.30 -3.97
CA HIS A 72 -13.72 40.22 -2.70
C HIS A 72 -14.06 38.77 -2.32
N VAL A 73 -14.60 37.97 -3.25
CA VAL A 73 -14.93 36.56 -3.00
C VAL A 73 -13.68 35.76 -2.66
N LYS A 74 -12.57 35.97 -3.37
CA LYS A 74 -11.29 35.33 -3.04
C LYS A 74 -10.86 35.63 -1.60
N ASP A 75 -10.98 36.88 -1.17
CA ASP A 75 -10.61 37.30 0.19
C ASP A 75 -11.54 36.74 1.27
N VAL A 76 -12.86 36.73 1.03
CA VAL A 76 -13.84 36.09 1.92
C VAL A 76 -13.56 34.60 2.08
N LEU A 77 -13.37 33.87 0.98
CA LEU A 77 -13.12 32.44 1.04
C LEU A 77 -11.77 32.10 1.68
N TRP A 78 -10.75 32.93 1.48
CA TRP A 78 -9.49 32.75 2.18
C TRP A 78 -9.64 32.97 3.70
N LYS A 79 -10.43 33.96 4.13
CA LYS A 79 -10.73 34.16 5.56
C LYS A 79 -11.51 32.98 6.15
N CYS A 80 -12.41 32.35 5.39
CA CYS A 80 -13.01 31.07 5.80
C CYS A 80 -11.93 30.02 6.09
N CYS A 81 -10.91 29.90 5.23
CA CYS A 81 -9.79 28.99 5.44
C CYS A 81 -8.98 29.36 6.71
N CYS A 82 -8.70 30.64 6.93
CA CYS A 82 -7.98 31.10 8.13
C CYS A 82 -8.71 30.78 9.44
N TYR A 83 -10.04 30.80 9.45
CA TYR A 83 -10.82 30.37 10.62
C TYR A 83 -10.88 28.85 10.74
N LEU A 84 -11.06 28.12 9.64
CA LEU A 84 -11.05 26.65 9.63
C LEU A 84 -9.76 26.08 10.22
N ASP A 85 -8.64 26.79 10.09
CA ASP A 85 -7.35 26.36 10.61
C ASP A 85 -7.24 26.40 12.16
N GLU A 86 -8.14 27.09 12.86
CA GLU A 86 -8.14 27.17 14.33
C GLU A 86 -9.28 26.37 14.99
N LEU A 87 -10.37 26.15 14.26
CA LEU A 87 -11.56 25.49 14.77
C LEU A 87 -11.31 24.00 15.03
N ARG A 88 -11.91 23.49 16.11
CA ARG A 88 -11.77 22.09 16.54
C ARG A 88 -13.07 21.32 16.34
N PRO A 89 -13.09 20.27 15.50
CA PRO A 89 -14.29 19.46 15.25
C PRO A 89 -14.92 18.80 16.49
N GLU A 90 -14.20 18.70 17.60
CA GLU A 90 -14.69 18.10 18.84
C GLU A 90 -15.74 18.94 19.55
N PHE A 91 -15.68 20.27 19.39
CA PHE A 91 -16.62 21.18 20.01
C PHE A 91 -17.82 21.40 19.10
N LEU A 92 -19.03 21.18 19.63
CA LEU A 92 -20.27 21.32 18.87
C LEU A 92 -20.47 22.73 18.29
N THR A 93 -20.02 23.76 19.01
CA THR A 93 -20.04 25.17 18.56
C THR A 93 -19.14 25.36 17.35
N ASP A 94 -17.89 24.90 17.45
CA ASP A 94 -16.92 24.99 16.37
C ASP A 94 -17.36 24.19 15.14
N MET A 95 -17.98 23.02 15.34
CA MET A 95 -18.50 22.22 14.24
C MET A 95 -19.58 22.91 13.43
N ARG A 96 -20.49 23.65 14.09
CA ARG A 96 -21.49 24.45 13.37
C ARG A 96 -20.82 25.51 12.48
N VAL A 97 -19.76 26.13 12.98
CA VAL A 97 -18.98 27.15 12.25
C VAL A 97 -18.16 26.53 11.12
N ILE A 98 -17.54 25.36 11.35
CA ILE A 98 -16.82 24.57 10.34
C ILE A 98 -17.76 24.25 9.17
N LEU A 99 -18.96 23.73 9.46
CA LEU A 99 -19.95 23.40 8.43
C LEU A 99 -20.40 24.63 7.65
N LEU A 100 -20.57 25.78 8.31
CA LEU A 100 -20.88 27.04 7.64
C LEU A 100 -19.78 27.45 6.66
N TYR A 101 -18.52 27.48 7.10
CA TYR A 101 -17.39 27.89 6.25
C TYR A 101 -17.10 26.90 5.13
N LEU A 102 -17.20 25.60 5.39
CA LEU A 102 -17.12 24.57 4.34
C LEU A 102 -18.26 24.73 3.33
N ARG A 103 -19.50 24.99 3.78
CA ARG A 103 -20.63 25.26 2.88
C ARG A 103 -20.35 26.50 2.04
N THR A 104 -19.89 27.60 2.62
CA THR A 104 -19.52 28.82 1.86
C THR A 104 -18.45 28.52 0.80
N LEU A 105 -17.40 27.77 1.15
CA LEU A 105 -16.37 27.34 0.19
C LEU A 105 -16.97 26.49 -0.94
N VAL A 106 -17.78 25.49 -0.62
CA VAL A 106 -18.44 24.61 -1.60
C VAL A 106 -19.34 25.40 -2.53
N THR A 107 -20.11 26.36 -2.01
CA THR A 107 -21.05 27.14 -2.81
C THR A 107 -20.34 28.08 -3.79
N PHE A 108 -19.31 28.80 -3.38
CA PHE A 108 -18.63 29.75 -4.28
C PHE A 108 -17.58 29.12 -5.22
N THR A 109 -17.31 27.82 -5.08
CA THR A 109 -16.39 27.09 -5.95
C THR A 109 -17.09 26.08 -6.88
N SER A 110 -18.42 26.16 -7.01
CA SER A 110 -19.17 25.40 -8.02
C SER A 110 -20.46 26.10 -8.44
N THR A 111 -20.61 26.28 -9.75
CA THR A 111 -21.81 26.86 -10.37
C THR A 111 -23.07 26.01 -10.16
N ASN A 112 -22.94 24.71 -9.90
CA ASN A 112 -24.09 23.81 -9.67
C ASN A 112 -24.90 24.18 -8.42
N THR A 113 -24.31 24.95 -7.51
CA THR A 113 -24.97 25.42 -6.29
C THR A 113 -25.72 26.73 -6.47
N TRP A 114 -25.61 27.39 -7.63
CA TRP A 114 -26.20 28.71 -7.87
C TRP A 114 -27.56 28.54 -8.54
N ASN A 115 -28.65 28.72 -7.78
CA ASN A 115 -30.00 28.54 -8.31
C ASN A 115 -30.32 29.48 -9.49
N LEU A 116 -29.69 30.66 -9.52
CA LEU A 116 -29.73 31.60 -10.63
C LEU A 116 -29.38 30.97 -11.99
N LEU A 117 -28.44 30.02 -12.02
CA LEU A 117 -27.95 29.39 -13.25
C LEU A 117 -28.79 28.18 -13.70
N ARG A 118 -29.84 27.82 -12.96
CA ARG A 118 -30.78 26.75 -13.38
C ARG A 118 -31.76 27.21 -14.45
N ALA A 119 -31.90 28.52 -14.64
CA ALA A 119 -32.76 29.06 -15.69
C ALA A 119 -32.08 28.95 -17.06
N LYS A 120 -32.80 28.43 -18.07
CA LYS A 120 -32.27 28.17 -19.43
C LYS A 120 -31.52 29.35 -20.05
N HIS A 121 -32.00 30.58 -19.86
CA HIS A 121 -31.37 31.78 -20.41
C HIS A 121 -30.02 32.13 -19.75
N MET A 122 -29.76 31.61 -18.54
CA MET A 122 -28.50 31.83 -17.81
C MET A 122 -27.48 30.71 -18.04
N GLU A 123 -27.86 29.59 -18.66
CA GLU A 123 -26.96 28.46 -18.91
C GLU A 123 -25.78 28.84 -19.81
N VAL A 124 -25.97 29.80 -20.73
CA VAL A 124 -24.93 30.32 -21.62
C VAL A 124 -23.74 30.91 -20.84
N LEU A 125 -23.97 31.40 -19.62
CA LEU A 125 -22.93 31.97 -18.77
C LEU A 125 -22.17 30.92 -17.95
N LYS A 126 -22.69 29.69 -17.86
CA LYS A 126 -22.13 28.62 -17.02
C LYS A 126 -20.66 28.30 -17.33
N PRO A 127 -20.19 28.22 -18.59
CA PRO A 127 -18.79 27.97 -18.89
C PRO A 127 -17.85 29.07 -18.34
N GLY A 128 -18.19 30.35 -18.55
CA GLY A 128 -17.39 31.46 -18.04
C GLY A 128 -17.35 31.52 -16.51
N LEU A 129 -18.48 31.21 -15.87
CA LEU A 129 -18.58 31.16 -14.41
C LEU A 129 -17.89 29.92 -13.80
N ASN A 130 -17.83 28.80 -14.52
CA ASN A 130 -17.00 27.66 -14.14
C ASN A 130 -15.52 28.04 -14.15
N GLN A 131 -15.06 28.78 -15.17
CA GLN A 131 -13.69 29.29 -15.20
C GLN A 131 -13.43 30.27 -14.04
N LEU A 132 -14.41 31.08 -13.67
CA LEU A 132 -14.31 31.93 -12.47
C LEU A 132 -14.12 31.08 -11.20
N CYS A 133 -14.92 30.03 -11.01
CA CYS A 133 -14.75 29.11 -9.88
C CYS A 133 -13.36 28.44 -9.89
N ALA A 134 -12.86 28.04 -11.06
CA ALA A 134 -11.51 27.50 -11.20
C ALA A 134 -10.43 28.53 -10.82
N ASN A 135 -10.58 29.79 -11.21
CA ASN A 135 -9.67 30.89 -10.86
C ASN A 135 -9.68 31.21 -9.36
N VAL A 136 -10.85 31.09 -8.71
CA VAL A 136 -10.99 31.23 -7.25
C VAL A 136 -10.28 30.06 -6.55
N LEU A 137 -10.51 28.82 -6.99
CA LEU A 137 -9.83 27.65 -6.45
C LEU A 137 -8.31 27.72 -6.63
N GLY A 138 -7.83 28.16 -7.79
CA GLY A 138 -6.41 28.37 -8.05
C GLY A 138 -5.79 29.40 -7.10
N HIS A 139 -6.51 30.49 -6.79
CA HIS A 139 -6.06 31.47 -5.80
C HIS A 139 -6.01 30.90 -4.37
N LEU A 140 -7.01 30.12 -3.96
CA LEU A 140 -7.00 29.46 -2.66
C LEU A 140 -5.83 28.46 -2.57
N PHE A 141 -5.62 27.69 -3.63
CA PHE A 141 -4.52 26.74 -3.72
C PHE A 141 -3.15 27.41 -3.51
N THR A 142 -2.87 28.53 -4.19
CA THR A 142 -1.60 29.26 -4.01
C THR A 142 -1.43 29.87 -2.61
N LYS A 143 -2.52 30.07 -1.88
CA LYS A 143 -2.50 30.55 -0.48
C LYS A 143 -2.32 29.44 0.55
N GLY A 144 -2.34 28.16 0.15
CA GLY A 144 -2.17 27.02 1.07
C GLY A 144 -3.46 26.29 1.43
N PHE A 145 -4.49 26.34 0.57
CA PHE A 145 -5.78 25.68 0.81
C PHE A 145 -5.69 24.21 1.26
N TYR A 146 -4.83 23.41 0.63
CA TYR A 146 -4.67 22.01 1.00
C TYR A 146 -4.08 21.82 2.41
N LEU A 147 -3.25 22.75 2.89
CA LEU A 147 -2.76 22.72 4.27
C LEU A 147 -3.91 22.94 5.25
N THR A 148 -4.81 23.88 4.95
CA THR A 148 -6.02 24.10 5.76
C THR A 148 -6.91 22.86 5.79
N LEU A 149 -7.15 22.23 4.63
CA LEU A 149 -7.94 21.00 4.57
C LEU A 149 -7.27 19.84 5.34
N LYS A 150 -5.94 19.68 5.20
CA LYS A 150 -5.15 18.71 5.97
C LYS A 150 -5.32 18.92 7.47
N SER A 151 -5.13 20.16 7.94
CA SER A 151 -5.24 20.55 9.34
C SER A 151 -6.61 20.18 9.93
N LEU A 152 -7.67 20.49 9.18
CA LEU A 152 -9.04 20.14 9.56
C LEU A 152 -9.28 18.63 9.58
N LEU A 153 -8.79 17.89 8.58
CA LEU A 153 -8.89 16.43 8.52
C LEU A 153 -8.12 15.76 9.66
N LEU A 154 -6.91 16.22 9.99
CA LEU A 154 -6.12 15.68 11.10
C LEU A 154 -6.82 15.88 12.44
N ARG A 155 -7.40 17.06 12.70
CA ARG A 155 -8.20 17.29 13.92
C ARG A 155 -9.51 16.50 13.92
N GLY A 156 -10.07 16.25 12.74
CA GLY A 156 -11.36 15.61 12.56
C GLY A 156 -11.33 14.08 12.55
N LEU A 157 -10.23 13.48 12.09
CA LEU A 157 -10.07 12.04 11.86
C LEU A 157 -8.89 11.42 12.61
N GLY A 158 -7.89 12.21 13.01
CA GLY A 158 -6.68 11.73 13.69
C GLY A 158 -6.88 11.44 15.18
N LYS A 159 -8.03 10.90 15.58
CA LYS A 159 -8.37 10.59 16.97
C LYS A 159 -8.99 9.21 17.09
N ALA A 160 -8.89 8.60 18.28
CA ALA A 160 -9.51 7.30 18.53
C ALA A 160 -11.04 7.35 18.39
N LYS A 161 -11.66 8.43 18.86
CA LYS A 161 -13.08 8.74 18.63
C LYS A 161 -13.18 9.83 17.57
N ILE A 162 -13.85 9.55 16.47
CA ILE A 162 -13.93 10.45 15.32
C ILE A 162 -14.99 11.54 15.56
N PRO A 163 -14.60 12.82 15.76
CA PRO A 163 -15.57 13.91 15.95
C PRO A 163 -16.25 14.36 14.65
N SER A 164 -15.61 14.13 13.50
CA SER A 164 -16.10 14.57 12.19
C SER A 164 -17.44 13.94 11.82
N LYS A 165 -18.35 14.75 11.25
CA LYS A 165 -19.62 14.29 10.68
C LYS A 165 -19.48 14.02 9.19
N HIS A 166 -20.34 13.15 8.66
CA HIS A 166 -20.54 12.87 7.22
C HIS A 166 -20.39 14.14 6.35
N VAL A 167 -21.21 15.15 6.63
CA VAL A 167 -21.30 16.38 5.83
C VAL A 167 -19.96 17.14 5.76
N SER A 168 -19.19 17.13 6.86
CA SER A 168 -17.89 17.82 6.91
C SER A 168 -16.85 17.09 6.05
N VAL A 169 -16.77 15.76 6.16
CA VAL A 169 -15.83 14.95 5.37
C VAL A 169 -16.16 15.04 3.89
N SER A 170 -17.45 14.91 3.55
CA SER A 170 -17.94 15.01 2.17
C SER A 170 -17.62 16.38 1.54
N ALA A 171 -17.83 17.48 2.29
CA ALA A 171 -17.48 18.82 1.83
C ALA A 171 -15.97 19.00 1.63
N VAL A 172 -15.14 18.51 2.56
CA VAL A 172 -13.67 18.62 2.45
C VAL A 172 -13.16 17.83 1.24
N LEU A 173 -13.64 16.61 0.99
CA LEU A 173 -13.21 15.82 -0.17
C LEU A 173 -13.68 16.42 -1.49
N THR A 174 -14.92 16.91 -1.54
CA THR A 174 -15.42 17.66 -2.68
C THR A 174 -14.51 18.85 -3.00
N LEU A 175 -14.11 19.61 -1.98
CA LEU A 175 -13.22 20.74 -2.12
C LEU A 175 -11.79 20.34 -2.51
N ALA A 176 -11.28 19.22 -2.02
CA ALA A 176 -9.97 18.69 -2.35
C ALA A 176 -9.89 18.14 -3.79
N LEU A 177 -10.97 17.56 -4.32
CA LEU A 177 -11.00 17.00 -5.67
C LEU A 177 -11.23 18.05 -6.76
N ARG A 178 -11.95 19.13 -6.47
CA ARG A 178 -12.27 20.16 -7.48
C ARG A 178 -11.04 20.75 -8.20
N PRO A 179 -9.96 21.15 -7.51
CA PRO A 179 -8.76 21.64 -8.20
C PRO A 179 -8.15 20.59 -9.13
N LEU A 180 -8.12 19.31 -8.71
CA LEU A 180 -7.62 18.21 -9.54
C LEU A 180 -8.45 18.05 -10.82
N VAL A 181 -9.76 17.93 -10.67
CA VAL A 181 -10.67 17.73 -11.81
C VAL A 181 -10.62 18.93 -12.76
N SER A 182 -10.67 20.15 -12.23
CA SER A 182 -10.67 21.37 -13.04
C SER A 182 -9.37 21.57 -13.82
N ALA A 183 -8.24 21.05 -13.34
CA ALA A 183 -6.95 21.17 -13.99
C ALA A 183 -6.53 19.89 -14.74
N GLY A 184 -7.40 18.87 -14.83
CA GLY A 184 -7.09 17.62 -15.52
C GLY A 184 -6.00 16.78 -14.84
N PHE A 185 -5.94 16.80 -13.50
CA PHE A 185 -4.98 15.99 -12.70
C PHE A 185 -3.51 16.24 -13.04
N THR A 186 -3.09 17.50 -13.16
CA THR A 186 -1.66 17.83 -13.33
C THR A 186 -0.80 17.21 -12.22
N GLU A 187 0.43 16.81 -12.56
CA GLU A 187 1.35 16.16 -11.62
C GLU A 187 1.56 16.97 -10.34
N LYS A 188 1.67 18.30 -10.45
CA LYS A 188 1.81 19.19 -9.29
C LYS A 188 0.61 19.09 -8.35
N LEU A 189 -0.62 19.18 -8.86
CA LEU A 189 -1.82 19.12 -8.02
C LEU A 189 -2.02 17.73 -7.44
N MET A 190 -1.73 16.69 -8.23
CA MET A 190 -1.81 15.31 -7.77
C MET A 190 -0.79 15.03 -6.66
N THR A 191 0.45 15.47 -6.82
CA THR A 191 1.50 15.42 -5.77
C THR A 191 1.04 16.11 -4.49
N MET A 192 0.49 17.32 -4.59
CA MET A 192 -0.01 18.05 -3.42
C MET A 192 -1.23 17.38 -2.78
N PHE A 193 -2.10 16.74 -3.57
CA PHE A 193 -3.21 15.96 -3.05
C PHE A 193 -2.72 14.72 -2.29
N LEU A 194 -1.74 13.99 -2.82
CA LEU A 194 -1.13 12.85 -2.12
C LEU A 194 -0.50 13.30 -0.79
N ILE A 195 0.25 14.39 -0.81
CA ILE A 195 1.00 14.88 0.36
C ILE A 195 0.08 15.44 1.45
N HIS A 196 -1.01 16.12 1.09
CA HIS A 196 -1.83 16.84 2.06
C HIS A 196 -3.17 16.19 2.37
N ILE A 197 -3.73 15.41 1.44
CA ILE A 197 -5.06 14.82 1.58
C ILE A 197 -4.94 13.30 1.72
N LEU A 198 -4.39 12.60 0.72
CA LEU A 198 -4.36 11.13 0.74
C LEU A 198 -3.38 10.54 1.76
N SER A 199 -2.49 11.35 2.35
CA SER A 199 -1.61 10.95 3.46
C SER A 199 -2.25 11.14 4.85
N VAL A 200 -3.47 11.68 4.94
CA VAL A 200 -4.17 11.79 6.23
C VAL A 200 -4.41 10.38 6.78
N PRO A 201 -4.07 10.10 8.06
CA PRO A 201 -4.21 8.77 8.65
C PRO A 201 -5.63 8.23 8.49
N ALA A 202 -5.74 6.99 8.01
CA ALA A 202 -7.00 6.27 7.87
C ALA A 202 -8.12 6.98 7.10
N LEU A 203 -7.77 7.93 6.21
CA LEU A 203 -8.75 8.70 5.44
C LEU A 203 -9.74 7.81 4.70
N ILE A 204 -9.26 6.82 3.95
CA ILE A 204 -10.12 5.96 3.12
C ILE A 204 -11.02 5.09 3.99
N LEU A 205 -10.53 4.62 5.14
CA LEU A 205 -11.31 3.85 6.10
C LEU A 205 -12.47 4.68 6.65
N HIS A 206 -12.17 5.91 7.07
CA HIS A 206 -13.20 6.81 7.59
C HIS A 206 -14.18 7.25 6.50
N ILE A 207 -13.76 7.40 5.25
CA ILE A 207 -14.66 7.68 4.14
C ILE A 207 -15.66 6.55 3.95
N GLN A 208 -15.21 5.29 3.93
CA GLN A 208 -16.13 4.16 3.78
C GLN A 208 -17.15 4.08 4.92
N GLY A 209 -16.74 4.39 6.16
CA GLY A 209 -17.61 4.35 7.33
C GLY A 209 -18.54 5.57 7.47
N LEU A 210 -18.09 6.77 7.08
CA LEU A 210 -18.78 8.03 7.36
C LEU A 210 -19.41 8.70 6.14
N ALA A 211 -18.91 8.47 4.93
CA ALA A 211 -19.32 9.16 3.70
C ALA A 211 -19.09 8.26 2.48
N HIS A 212 -19.77 7.12 2.43
CA HIS A 212 -19.57 6.08 1.41
C HIS A 212 -19.68 6.62 -0.02
N GLU A 213 -20.53 7.62 -0.27
CA GLU A 213 -20.65 8.25 -1.59
C GLU A 213 -19.36 8.95 -2.06
N CYS A 214 -18.51 9.39 -1.14
CA CYS A 214 -17.21 9.94 -1.52
C CYS A 214 -16.25 8.85 -2.02
N SER A 215 -16.42 7.61 -1.59
CA SER A 215 -15.64 6.48 -2.10
C SER A 215 -15.92 6.27 -3.59
N SER A 216 -17.20 6.30 -4.01
CA SER A 216 -17.56 6.14 -5.42
C SER A 216 -17.07 7.32 -6.27
N VAL A 217 -17.02 8.53 -5.72
CA VAL A 217 -16.45 9.70 -6.40
C VAL A 217 -14.93 9.55 -6.63
N LEU A 218 -14.19 9.04 -5.63
CA LEU A 218 -12.75 8.78 -5.79
C LEU A 218 -12.47 7.71 -6.86
N VAL A 219 -13.28 6.65 -6.88
CA VAL A 219 -13.22 5.59 -7.91
C VAL A 219 -13.58 6.15 -9.28
N GLY A 220 -14.69 6.89 -9.41
CA GLY A 220 -15.13 7.46 -10.69
C GLY A 220 -14.15 8.47 -11.30
N HIS A 221 -13.31 9.10 -10.47
CA HIS A 221 -12.23 9.98 -10.92
C HIS A 221 -10.88 9.27 -11.15
N ASN A 222 -10.82 7.95 -11.00
CA ASN A 222 -9.61 7.15 -11.17
C ASN A 222 -8.45 7.64 -10.28
N VAL A 223 -8.76 8.10 -9.06
CA VAL A 223 -7.74 8.65 -8.14
C VAL A 223 -6.68 7.61 -7.82
N PHE A 224 -7.08 6.35 -7.67
CA PHE A 224 -6.15 5.24 -7.38
C PHE A 224 -5.13 5.02 -8.50
N THR A 225 -5.58 4.79 -9.74
CA THR A 225 -4.67 4.54 -10.87
C THR A 225 -3.77 5.73 -11.14
N LYS A 226 -4.32 6.96 -11.10
CA LYS A 226 -3.53 8.21 -11.23
C LYS A 226 -2.50 8.38 -10.12
N SER A 227 -2.79 7.91 -8.90
CA SER A 227 -1.82 7.92 -7.79
C SER A 227 -0.67 6.97 -8.08
N LEU A 228 -0.97 5.77 -8.58
CA LEU A 228 0.04 4.78 -8.94
C LEU A 228 0.90 5.24 -10.12
N GLU A 229 0.28 5.81 -11.16
CA GLU A 229 0.99 6.38 -12.32
C GLU A 229 2.02 7.43 -11.87
N LEU A 230 1.59 8.39 -11.04
CA LEU A 230 2.48 9.44 -10.54
C LEU A 230 3.61 8.87 -9.68
N LEU A 231 3.30 7.95 -8.77
CA LEU A 231 4.27 7.34 -7.85
C LEU A 231 5.17 6.29 -8.53
N SER A 232 4.85 5.83 -9.74
CA SER A 232 5.71 4.93 -10.50
C SER A 232 6.99 5.62 -10.99
N SER A 233 7.01 6.96 -11.02
CA SER A 233 8.24 7.74 -11.23
C SER A 233 9.06 7.83 -9.94
N GLU A 234 10.32 7.39 -9.98
CA GLU A 234 11.23 7.47 -8.83
C GLU A 234 11.42 8.90 -8.30
N GLN A 235 11.45 9.89 -9.20
CA GLN A 235 11.57 11.29 -8.81
C GLN A 235 10.36 11.74 -8.01
N ASN A 236 9.15 11.46 -8.50
CA ASN A 236 7.91 11.84 -7.83
C ASN A 236 7.75 11.09 -6.50
N MET A 237 8.06 9.79 -6.48
CA MET A 237 8.11 8.99 -5.27
C MET A 237 9.03 9.63 -4.21
N ARG A 238 10.24 10.03 -4.60
CA ARG A 238 11.20 10.68 -3.69
C ARG A 238 10.69 12.02 -3.18
N ILE A 239 10.09 12.85 -4.04
CA ILE A 239 9.51 14.15 -3.64
C ILE A 239 8.40 13.94 -2.59
N VAL A 240 7.46 13.03 -2.87
CA VAL A 240 6.36 12.72 -1.96
C VAL A 240 6.89 12.15 -0.65
N PHE A 241 7.78 11.17 -0.70
CA PHE A 241 8.33 10.53 0.49
C PHE A 241 9.12 11.51 1.36
N ASN A 242 10.01 12.33 0.78
CA ASN A 242 10.80 13.30 1.54
C ASN A 242 9.92 14.35 2.23
N THR A 243 8.74 14.65 1.67
CA THR A 243 7.79 15.60 2.28
C THR A 243 6.96 14.96 3.39
N LEU A 244 6.63 13.66 3.27
CA LEU A 244 5.81 12.94 4.22
C LEU A 244 6.59 12.31 5.37
N GLU A 245 7.86 11.98 5.12
CA GLU A 245 8.71 11.16 5.96
C GLU A 245 8.07 9.79 6.29
N GLY A 246 8.71 8.97 7.14
CA GLY A 246 8.23 7.60 7.40
C GLY A 246 6.78 7.53 7.90
N ASN A 247 6.40 8.42 8.82
CA ASN A 247 5.10 8.42 9.50
C ASN A 247 3.90 8.66 8.55
N TYR A 248 3.91 9.74 7.77
CA TYR A 248 2.80 10.04 6.88
C TYR A 248 2.92 9.31 5.52
N ALA A 249 4.12 8.85 5.14
CA ALA A 249 4.26 7.93 4.00
C ALA A 249 3.58 6.59 4.29
N LEU A 250 3.67 6.10 5.54
CA LEU A 250 2.93 4.92 5.98
C LEU A 250 1.41 5.14 5.91
N CYS A 251 0.93 6.33 6.25
CA CYS A 251 -0.49 6.68 6.13
C CYS A 251 -0.95 6.73 4.67
N LEU A 252 -0.13 7.29 3.77
CA LEU A 252 -0.39 7.25 2.32
C LEU A 252 -0.44 5.81 1.81
N LEU A 253 0.53 4.98 2.19
CA LEU A 253 0.59 3.56 1.84
C LEU A 253 -0.69 2.82 2.28
N ALA A 254 -1.12 3.02 3.52
CA ALA A 254 -2.33 2.41 4.06
C ALA A 254 -3.60 2.82 3.29
N ASN A 255 -3.74 4.10 2.95
CA ASN A 255 -4.86 4.59 2.14
C ASN A 255 -4.83 4.03 0.70
N LEU A 256 -3.65 3.89 0.08
CA LEU A 256 -3.51 3.27 -1.24
C LEU A 256 -3.87 1.78 -1.22
N ILE A 257 -3.45 1.05 -0.18
CA ILE A 257 -3.81 -0.37 0.01
C ILE A 257 -5.32 -0.53 0.13
N GLN A 258 -5.99 0.34 0.89
CA GLN A 258 -7.44 0.25 1.00
C GLN A 258 -8.16 0.64 -0.32
N LEU A 259 -7.67 1.65 -1.05
CA LEU A 259 -8.20 1.96 -2.39
C LEU A 259 -8.04 0.78 -3.36
N ALA A 260 -6.93 0.06 -3.28
CA ALA A 260 -6.71 -1.17 -4.03
C ALA A 260 -7.72 -2.25 -3.62
N TYR A 261 -7.93 -2.45 -2.31
CA TYR A 261 -8.90 -3.42 -1.81
C TYR A 261 -10.34 -3.14 -2.26
N ILE A 262 -10.74 -1.85 -2.29
CA ILE A 262 -12.06 -1.41 -2.78
C ILE A 262 -12.22 -1.74 -4.26
N GLN A 263 -11.20 -1.50 -5.06
CA GLN A 263 -11.22 -1.70 -6.52
C GLN A 263 -10.59 -3.04 -6.94
N ARG A 264 -10.61 -4.04 -6.05
CA ARG A 264 -9.96 -5.34 -6.28
C ARG A 264 -10.52 -6.08 -7.48
N GLU A 265 -11.81 -5.96 -7.72
CA GLU A 265 -12.47 -6.62 -8.85
C GLU A 265 -12.41 -5.81 -10.14
N ASP A 266 -12.01 -4.54 -10.05
CA ASP A 266 -11.99 -3.56 -11.13
C ASP A 266 -10.54 -3.17 -11.46
N ALA A 267 -10.17 -1.90 -11.23
CA ALA A 267 -8.90 -1.31 -11.63
C ALA A 267 -7.66 -2.06 -11.10
N LEU A 268 -7.73 -2.70 -9.91
CA LEU A 268 -6.56 -3.38 -9.36
C LEU A 268 -6.10 -4.54 -10.24
N LYS A 269 -6.99 -5.28 -10.90
CA LYS A 269 -6.59 -6.42 -11.76
C LYS A 269 -5.62 -5.97 -12.85
N ASP A 270 -5.87 -4.80 -13.42
CA ASP A 270 -5.07 -4.23 -14.51
C ASP A 270 -3.76 -3.61 -14.03
N VAL A 271 -3.75 -3.03 -12.82
CA VAL A 271 -2.58 -2.29 -12.29
C VAL A 271 -1.82 -3.02 -11.18
N ALA A 272 -2.26 -4.22 -10.78
CA ALA A 272 -1.64 -5.04 -9.74
C ALA A 272 -0.14 -5.24 -10.01
N PHE A 273 0.19 -5.56 -11.26
CA PHE A 273 1.56 -5.70 -11.73
C PHE A 273 1.76 -4.98 -13.08
N PRO A 274 2.78 -4.12 -13.23
CA PRO A 274 3.83 -3.83 -12.24
C PRO A 274 3.49 -2.68 -11.29
N ALA A 275 2.54 -1.80 -11.63
CA ALA A 275 2.42 -0.47 -11.01
C ALA A 275 2.15 -0.51 -9.48
N PHE A 276 1.11 -1.22 -9.04
CA PHE A 276 0.79 -1.33 -7.62
C PHE A 276 1.91 -2.02 -6.84
N THR A 277 2.40 -3.15 -7.36
CA THR A 277 3.51 -3.91 -6.76
C THR A 277 4.75 -3.03 -6.59
N PHE A 278 5.12 -2.26 -7.61
CA PHE A 278 6.26 -1.35 -7.56
C PHE A 278 6.06 -0.25 -6.52
N VAL A 279 4.95 0.48 -6.58
CA VAL A 279 4.66 1.63 -5.69
C VAL A 279 4.63 1.21 -4.22
N VAL A 280 3.94 0.12 -3.90
CA VAL A 280 3.85 -0.40 -2.52
C VAL A 280 5.22 -0.82 -2.01
N THR A 281 5.99 -1.56 -2.82
CA THR A 281 7.34 -2.00 -2.46
C THR A 281 8.26 -0.80 -2.23
N ARG A 282 8.30 0.18 -3.15
CA ARG A 282 9.16 1.36 -3.04
C ARG A 282 8.81 2.24 -1.84
N LEU A 283 7.53 2.41 -1.51
CA LEU A 283 7.10 3.15 -0.31
C LEU A 283 7.59 2.45 0.98
N MET A 284 7.47 1.12 1.05
CA MET A 284 7.96 0.36 2.21
C MET A 284 9.49 0.42 2.33
N GLU A 285 10.23 0.22 1.24
CA GLU A 285 11.68 0.35 1.24
C GLU A 285 12.14 1.74 1.67
N SER A 286 11.43 2.79 1.23
CA SER A 286 11.72 4.16 1.64
C SER A 286 11.50 4.33 3.16
N CYS A 287 10.44 3.73 3.71
CA CYS A 287 10.21 3.68 5.16
C CYS A 287 11.33 2.92 5.89
N GLN A 288 11.76 1.77 5.36
CA GLN A 288 12.86 0.98 5.93
C GLN A 288 14.17 1.79 5.94
N HIS A 289 14.52 2.42 4.83
CA HIS A 289 15.69 3.29 4.74
C HIS A 289 15.60 4.48 5.72
N TYR A 290 14.42 5.07 5.88
CA TYR A 290 14.18 6.14 6.84
C TYR A 290 14.45 5.70 8.28
N VAL A 291 13.93 4.54 8.68
CA VAL A 291 14.14 3.95 10.01
C VAL A 291 15.62 3.67 10.28
N VAL A 292 16.32 3.07 9.31
CA VAL A 292 17.76 2.75 9.45
C VAL A 292 18.62 4.02 9.50
N THR A 293 18.26 5.06 8.76
CA THR A 293 19.01 6.33 8.75
C THR A 293 18.77 7.15 10.02
N LYS A 294 17.59 7.04 10.63
CA LYS A 294 17.19 7.77 11.84
C LYS A 294 17.46 6.96 13.11
N GLN A 295 18.72 6.58 13.33
CA GLN A 295 19.16 5.92 14.56
C GLN A 295 19.82 6.94 15.49
N SER A 296 19.53 6.86 16.79
CA SER A 296 19.99 7.78 17.83
C SER A 296 20.00 7.06 19.18
N ASN A 297 20.73 7.59 20.17
CA ASN A 297 20.65 7.10 21.55
C ASN A 297 19.25 7.31 22.16
N LEU A 298 18.49 8.29 21.64
CA LEU A 298 17.09 8.51 21.97
C LEU A 298 16.20 7.97 20.86
N THR A 299 15.53 6.85 21.11
CA THR A 299 14.58 6.24 20.18
C THR A 299 13.16 6.26 20.75
N TYR A 300 12.18 6.25 19.86
CA TYR A 300 10.76 6.19 20.14
C TYR A 300 10.20 4.92 19.52
N TRP A 301 9.25 4.29 20.22
CA TRP A 301 8.57 3.11 19.71
C TRP A 301 7.46 3.51 18.74
N HIS A 302 7.45 2.89 17.57
CA HIS A 302 6.36 2.97 16.60
C HIS A 302 5.67 1.61 16.50
N PRO A 303 4.32 1.55 16.60
CA PRO A 303 3.55 0.31 16.63
C PRO A 303 3.55 -0.51 15.32
N VAL A 304 4.30 -0.09 14.30
CA VAL A 304 4.35 -0.72 12.97
C VAL A 304 5.81 -0.86 12.54
N LEU A 305 6.56 0.25 12.56
CA LEU A 305 7.95 0.31 12.10
C LEU A 305 8.98 -0.10 13.17
N GLY A 306 8.61 -0.17 14.45
CA GLY A 306 9.54 -0.45 15.55
C GLY A 306 10.25 0.80 16.06
N TRP A 307 11.50 0.66 16.51
CA TRP A 307 12.24 1.73 17.20
C TRP A 307 13.06 2.61 16.24
N PHE A 308 12.89 3.93 16.31
CA PHE A 308 13.73 4.92 15.61
C PHE A 308 13.69 6.31 16.26
N ALA A 309 14.55 7.22 15.84
CA ALA A 309 14.84 8.49 16.52
C ALA A 309 13.73 9.57 16.43
N GLN A 310 12.65 9.35 15.68
CA GLN A 310 11.60 10.36 15.50
C GLN A 310 10.40 10.07 16.38
N SER A 311 9.99 11.06 17.18
CA SER A 311 8.76 11.00 17.97
C SER A 311 7.52 11.05 17.09
N MET A 312 6.51 10.25 17.43
CA MET A 312 5.19 10.32 16.82
C MET A 312 4.33 11.39 17.55
N GLY A 313 3.58 12.20 16.79
CA GLY A 313 2.60 13.10 17.38
C GLY A 313 1.43 12.34 18.01
N HIS A 314 0.83 12.88 19.09
CA HIS A 314 -0.25 12.23 19.84
C HIS A 314 -1.43 11.79 18.96
N SER A 315 -1.92 12.68 18.07
CA SER A 315 -3.03 12.38 17.17
C SER A 315 -2.71 11.24 16.19
N LEU A 316 -1.47 11.20 15.69
CA LEU A 316 -1.05 10.12 14.80
C LEU A 316 -0.99 8.78 15.55
N HIS A 317 -0.55 8.79 16.80
CA HIS A 317 -0.54 7.59 17.64
C HIS A 317 -1.95 7.07 17.89
N GLU A 318 -2.92 7.94 18.19
CA GLU A 318 -4.33 7.57 18.34
C GLU A 318 -4.94 6.98 17.05
N ALA A 319 -4.53 7.48 15.88
CA ALA A 319 -5.06 7.02 14.60
C ALA A 319 -4.44 5.68 14.11
N MET A 320 -3.33 5.26 14.72
CA MET A 320 -2.52 4.15 14.23
C MET A 320 -3.22 2.77 14.22
N PRO A 321 -4.14 2.43 15.16
CA PRO A 321 -4.93 1.21 15.05
C PRO A 321 -5.75 1.12 13.75
N PHE A 322 -6.26 2.25 13.28
CA PHE A 322 -6.99 2.31 12.00
C PHE A 322 -6.04 2.13 10.81
N VAL A 323 -4.86 2.75 10.86
CA VAL A 323 -3.82 2.56 9.83
C VAL A 323 -3.39 1.09 9.75
N LYS A 324 -3.22 0.41 10.89
CA LYS A 324 -2.94 -1.04 10.93
C LYS A 324 -4.03 -1.87 10.26
N THR A 325 -5.30 -1.53 10.50
CA THR A 325 -6.45 -2.21 9.89
C THR A 325 -6.41 -2.12 8.37
N GLN A 326 -6.00 -0.97 7.83
CA GLN A 326 -5.82 -0.78 6.39
C GLN A 326 -4.62 -1.59 5.86
N LEU A 327 -3.48 -1.56 6.55
CA LEU A 327 -2.29 -2.32 6.16
C LEU A 327 -2.58 -3.82 6.10
N TYR A 328 -3.35 -4.36 7.07
CA TYR A 328 -3.76 -5.77 7.12
C TYR A 328 -4.42 -6.25 5.83
N MET A 329 -5.14 -5.37 5.12
CA MET A 329 -5.79 -5.72 3.86
C MET A 329 -4.78 -6.24 2.83
N LEU A 330 -3.53 -5.79 2.85
CA LEU A 330 -2.50 -6.21 1.88
C LEU A 330 -2.23 -7.73 1.93
N TRP A 331 -2.26 -8.33 3.11
CA TRP A 331 -2.08 -9.77 3.30
C TRP A 331 -3.38 -10.50 3.68
N SER A 332 -4.53 -9.89 3.36
CA SER A 332 -5.83 -10.54 3.45
C SER A 332 -6.03 -11.53 2.30
N GLY A 333 -6.85 -12.57 2.52
CA GLY A 333 -7.12 -13.60 1.50
C GLY A 333 -7.48 -13.07 0.11
N PRO A 334 -8.42 -12.11 -0.03
CA PRO A 334 -8.76 -11.53 -1.33
C PRO A 334 -7.57 -10.86 -2.02
N MET A 335 -6.71 -10.14 -1.29
CA MET A 335 -5.55 -9.47 -1.88
C MET A 335 -4.44 -10.45 -2.25
N VAL A 336 -4.09 -11.38 -1.36
CA VAL A 336 -3.03 -12.35 -1.66
C VAL A 336 -3.47 -13.27 -2.80
N SER A 337 -4.75 -13.66 -2.84
CA SER A 337 -5.30 -14.43 -3.96
C SER A 337 -5.20 -13.69 -5.29
N LEU A 338 -5.50 -12.39 -5.32
CA LEU A 338 -5.40 -11.59 -6.54
C LEU A 338 -3.94 -11.34 -6.97
N LEU A 339 -3.09 -10.95 -6.02
CA LEU A 339 -1.71 -10.56 -6.31
C LEU A 339 -0.85 -11.78 -6.64
N LEU A 340 -0.99 -12.87 -5.89
CA LEU A 340 -0.11 -14.04 -5.98
C LEU A 340 -0.88 -15.31 -6.37
N GLY A 341 -2.06 -15.54 -5.78
CA GLY A 341 -2.83 -16.79 -5.94
C GLY A 341 -3.24 -17.12 -7.38
N GLN A 342 -3.80 -16.16 -8.12
CA GLN A 342 -4.19 -16.33 -9.53
C GLN A 342 -2.97 -16.65 -10.41
N THR A 343 -1.93 -15.83 -10.32
CA THR A 343 -0.68 -16.02 -11.09
C THR A 343 -0.03 -17.37 -10.77
N LEU A 344 0.02 -17.78 -9.48
CA LEU A 344 0.57 -19.08 -9.12
C LEU A 344 -0.30 -20.24 -9.60
N SER A 345 -1.63 -20.13 -9.52
CA SER A 345 -2.54 -21.21 -9.93
C SER A 345 -2.42 -21.49 -11.42
N GLU A 346 -2.44 -20.45 -12.25
CA GLU A 346 -2.23 -20.54 -13.71
C GLU A 346 -0.88 -21.21 -14.05
N LEU A 347 0.17 -20.90 -13.28
CA LEU A 347 1.49 -21.49 -13.48
C LEU A 347 1.58 -22.93 -12.96
N VAL A 348 0.76 -23.34 -12.00
CA VAL A 348 0.90 -24.66 -11.37
C VAL A 348 -0.04 -25.70 -11.95
N GLU A 349 -1.13 -25.32 -12.62
CA GLU A 349 -2.07 -26.25 -13.28
C GLU A 349 -1.37 -27.32 -14.16
N ASN A 350 -0.35 -26.91 -14.92
CA ASN A 350 0.41 -27.81 -15.80
C ASN A 350 1.40 -28.75 -15.07
N VAL A 351 1.63 -28.55 -13.77
CA VAL A 351 2.56 -29.36 -12.94
C VAL A 351 1.83 -30.55 -12.32
N THR A 352 0.56 -30.37 -11.96
CA THR A 352 -0.26 -31.38 -11.28
C THR A 352 -0.64 -32.58 -12.15
N GLU A 353 -0.78 -32.42 -13.47
CA GLU A 353 -1.14 -33.52 -14.39
C GLU A 353 -0.03 -34.57 -14.59
N ASN A 354 1.22 -34.26 -14.25
CA ASN A 354 2.39 -35.10 -14.57
C ASN A 354 2.99 -35.86 -13.37
N SER A 355 2.29 -35.95 -12.24
CA SER A 355 2.81 -36.53 -10.99
C SER A 355 2.11 -37.81 -10.51
N SER A 356 1.27 -38.43 -11.34
CA SER A 356 0.57 -39.68 -11.01
C SER A 356 1.21 -40.93 -11.63
N GLU A 357 2.44 -41.28 -11.23
CA GLU A 357 2.91 -42.67 -11.30
C GLU A 357 3.78 -42.98 -10.06
N GLY A 358 3.20 -43.72 -9.12
CA GLY A 358 3.92 -44.25 -7.96
C GLY A 358 4.77 -45.47 -8.35
N PRO A 359 5.85 -45.78 -7.62
CA PRO A 359 6.68 -46.94 -7.93
C PRO A 359 5.99 -48.22 -7.44
N SER A 360 5.51 -49.02 -8.39
CA SER A 360 5.04 -50.39 -8.13
C SER A 360 6.21 -51.27 -7.68
N ALA A 361 6.10 -51.81 -6.47
CA ALA A 361 6.96 -52.89 -5.98
C ALA A 361 6.62 -54.21 -6.72
N GLY A 362 7.64 -54.96 -7.15
CA GLY A 362 7.48 -56.29 -7.74
C GLY A 362 8.79 -56.80 -8.35
N GLY A 363 9.28 -57.92 -7.83
CA GLY A 363 10.63 -58.44 -8.10
C GLY A 363 10.80 -59.24 -9.40
N GLY A 364 12.07 -59.55 -9.69
CA GLY A 364 12.47 -60.83 -10.27
C GLY A 364 12.61 -60.94 -11.79
N SER A 365 13.87 -61.15 -12.20
CA SER A 365 14.34 -61.90 -13.37
C SER A 365 14.53 -61.19 -14.74
N SER A 366 15.81 -61.18 -15.12
CA SER A 366 16.41 -61.22 -16.46
C SER A 366 15.51 -61.08 -17.69
N ASN A 367 15.68 -59.98 -18.43
CA ASN A 367 15.54 -59.94 -19.89
C ASN A 367 16.27 -58.70 -20.47
N ILE A 368 17.57 -58.86 -20.72
CA ILE A 368 18.47 -57.78 -21.21
C ILE A 368 18.27 -57.48 -22.70
N LEU A 369 17.65 -58.39 -23.48
CA LEU A 369 17.53 -58.26 -24.94
C LEU A 369 16.29 -57.51 -25.45
N LYS A 370 15.32 -57.17 -24.59
CA LYS A 370 14.15 -56.36 -24.99
C LYS A 370 14.34 -54.84 -24.80
N ARG A 371 15.36 -54.41 -24.06
CA ARG A 371 15.64 -52.98 -23.78
C ARG A 371 16.37 -52.22 -24.89
N ALA A 372 16.92 -52.90 -25.91
CA ALA A 372 17.68 -52.24 -26.97
C ALA A 372 16.82 -51.75 -28.14
N LEU A 373 15.61 -52.31 -28.33
CA LEU A 373 14.73 -51.92 -29.44
C LEU A 373 13.74 -50.79 -29.07
N ASP A 374 13.34 -50.69 -27.80
CA ASP A 374 12.50 -49.59 -27.29
C ASP A 374 13.28 -48.26 -27.16
N HIS A 375 14.61 -48.32 -27.21
CA HIS A 375 15.48 -47.14 -27.13
C HIS A 375 15.49 -46.27 -28.40
N ARG A 376 14.83 -46.68 -29.49
CA ARG A 376 14.77 -45.92 -30.74
C ARG A 376 13.40 -45.32 -31.09
N SER A 377 12.31 -45.67 -30.40
CA SER A 377 10.95 -45.24 -30.78
C SER A 377 10.26 -44.25 -29.82
N ASN A 378 10.88 -43.85 -28.70
CA ASN A 378 10.23 -42.97 -27.70
C ASN A 378 11.02 -41.69 -27.33
N ARG A 379 11.87 -41.19 -28.23
CA ARG A 379 12.64 -39.95 -28.01
C ARG A 379 11.88 -38.65 -28.34
N THR A 380 10.61 -38.74 -28.68
CA THR A 380 9.77 -37.58 -29.01
C THR A 380 8.55 -37.57 -28.09
N ASN A 381 8.50 -36.58 -27.18
CA ASN A 381 7.33 -36.14 -26.39
C ASN A 381 7.17 -36.62 -24.93
N ALA A 382 8.22 -36.52 -24.10
CA ALA A 382 8.04 -36.38 -22.64
C ALA A 382 9.19 -35.61 -21.97
N ALA A 383 9.68 -34.54 -22.59
CA ALA A 383 10.58 -33.62 -21.89
C ALA A 383 9.73 -32.79 -20.92
N LYS A 384 9.84 -33.06 -19.61
CA LYS A 384 9.31 -32.15 -18.58
C LYS A 384 9.82 -30.74 -18.89
N HIS A 385 8.94 -29.86 -19.38
CA HIS A 385 9.30 -28.49 -19.69
C HIS A 385 9.47 -27.75 -18.37
N HIS A 386 10.70 -27.73 -17.86
CA HIS A 386 11.03 -26.97 -16.68
C HIS A 386 11.02 -25.48 -16.99
N ARG A 387 10.57 -24.67 -16.03
CA ARG A 387 10.67 -23.21 -16.10
C ARG A 387 12.09 -22.79 -15.84
N LYS A 388 12.52 -21.72 -16.53
CA LYS A 388 13.85 -21.15 -16.35
C LYS A 388 13.79 -20.08 -15.26
N LEU A 389 14.70 -20.14 -14.30
CA LEU A 389 14.92 -19.05 -13.34
C LEU A 389 15.23 -17.75 -14.11
N GLY A 390 14.53 -16.66 -13.75
CA GLY A 390 14.62 -15.37 -14.45
C GLY A 390 13.79 -15.26 -15.74
N SER A 391 12.89 -16.21 -16.04
CA SER A 391 11.86 -16.01 -17.07
C SER A 391 10.92 -14.87 -16.67
N PRO A 392 10.22 -14.20 -17.61
CA PRO A 392 9.30 -13.10 -17.28
C PRO A 392 8.26 -13.47 -16.20
N GLU A 393 7.72 -14.68 -16.27
CA GLU A 393 6.73 -15.20 -15.31
C GLU A 393 7.38 -15.44 -13.94
N CYS A 394 8.59 -16.00 -13.91
CA CYS A 394 9.35 -16.19 -12.68
C CYS A 394 9.70 -14.85 -12.03
N THR A 395 10.15 -13.88 -12.81
CA THR A 395 10.47 -12.54 -12.34
C THR A 395 9.23 -11.84 -11.80
N LYS A 396 8.06 -12.01 -12.44
CA LYS A 396 6.78 -11.51 -11.92
C LYS A 396 6.46 -12.10 -10.53
N VAL A 397 6.48 -13.42 -10.37
CA VAL A 397 6.27 -14.08 -9.07
C VAL A 397 7.30 -13.62 -8.05
N ALA A 398 8.56 -13.50 -8.45
CA ALA A 398 9.65 -13.09 -7.58
C ALA A 398 9.50 -11.64 -7.08
N LEU A 399 9.05 -10.72 -7.93
CA LEU A 399 8.76 -9.34 -7.55
C LEU A 399 7.53 -9.22 -6.64
N LEU A 400 6.49 -10.04 -6.88
CA LEU A 400 5.34 -10.13 -5.96
C LEU A 400 5.76 -10.67 -4.59
N CYS A 401 6.64 -11.67 -4.56
CA CYS A 401 7.23 -12.14 -3.30
C CYS A 401 8.12 -11.08 -2.66
N SER A 402 8.87 -10.31 -3.46
CA SER A 402 9.70 -9.21 -2.96
C SER A 402 8.87 -8.14 -2.25
N LEU A 403 7.65 -7.86 -2.71
CA LEU A 403 6.71 -6.98 -2.02
C LEU A 403 6.41 -7.47 -0.59
N TYR A 404 6.07 -8.75 -0.43
CA TYR A 404 5.77 -9.30 0.91
C TYR A 404 7.02 -9.46 1.77
N GLN A 405 8.18 -9.79 1.17
CA GLN A 405 9.44 -9.80 1.90
C GLN A 405 9.78 -8.39 2.41
N THR A 406 9.59 -7.37 1.58
CA THR A 406 9.80 -5.96 1.97
C THR A 406 8.85 -5.58 3.10
N ALA A 407 7.60 -6.06 3.06
CA ALA A 407 6.64 -5.88 4.15
C ALA A 407 7.13 -6.52 5.46
N LEU A 408 7.67 -7.75 5.44
CA LEU A 408 8.24 -8.41 6.61
C LEU A 408 9.45 -7.65 7.19
N GLY A 409 10.29 -7.08 6.31
CA GLY A 409 11.47 -6.30 6.70
C GLY A 409 11.14 -4.88 7.20
N THR A 410 10.03 -4.30 6.75
CA THR A 410 9.64 -2.92 7.06
C THR A 410 8.65 -2.85 8.23
N LEU A 411 7.60 -3.67 8.20
CA LEU A 411 6.51 -3.68 9.18
C LEU A 411 6.84 -4.66 10.32
N THR A 412 7.98 -4.44 10.98
CA THR A 412 8.57 -5.40 11.93
C THR A 412 7.63 -5.83 13.04
N GLN A 413 6.74 -4.94 13.50
CA GLN A 413 5.76 -5.22 14.55
C GLN A 413 4.56 -6.06 14.07
N LEU A 414 4.38 -6.21 12.75
CA LEU A 414 3.30 -6.96 12.12
C LEU A 414 3.81 -8.23 11.42
N LYS A 415 5.09 -8.61 11.65
CA LYS A 415 5.73 -9.74 10.94
C LYS A 415 4.94 -11.04 11.08
N LEU A 416 4.49 -11.36 12.30
CA LEU A 416 3.70 -12.56 12.55
C LEU A 416 2.34 -12.51 11.85
N ASP A 417 1.64 -11.37 11.90
CA ASP A 417 0.35 -11.20 11.22
C ASP A 417 0.47 -11.40 9.70
N ILE A 418 1.56 -10.90 9.09
CA ILE A 418 1.86 -11.08 7.68
C ILE A 418 2.12 -12.56 7.36
N LEU A 419 2.99 -13.24 8.12
CA LEU A 419 3.30 -14.65 7.92
C LEU A 419 2.05 -15.53 8.05
N THR A 420 1.26 -15.32 9.10
CA THR A 420 -0.02 -16.00 9.30
C THR A 420 -0.96 -15.74 8.12
N GLY A 421 -1.11 -14.48 7.70
CA GLY A 421 -1.95 -14.10 6.57
C GLY A 421 -1.57 -14.75 5.24
N LEU A 422 -0.27 -15.00 5.01
CA LEU A 422 0.23 -15.67 3.81
C LEU A 422 0.13 -17.20 3.88
N CYS A 423 0.32 -17.80 5.06
CA CYS A 423 0.35 -19.26 5.24
C CYS A 423 -1.03 -19.90 5.29
N TYR A 424 -2.02 -19.24 5.90
CA TYR A 424 -3.35 -19.81 6.11
C TYR A 424 -4.31 -19.65 4.92
N GLN A 425 -3.86 -19.08 3.80
CA GLN A 425 -4.65 -19.08 2.57
C GLN A 425 -4.50 -20.43 1.88
N ASP A 426 -5.60 -21.19 1.78
CA ASP A 426 -5.68 -22.64 1.49
C ASP A 426 -4.65 -23.23 0.52
N LYS A 427 -4.26 -22.51 -0.53
CA LYS A 427 -3.35 -23.04 -1.57
C LYS A 427 -2.13 -22.18 -1.87
N ILE A 428 -1.96 -21.02 -1.25
CA ILE A 428 -0.93 -20.06 -1.71
C ILE A 428 0.47 -20.58 -1.44
N LEU A 429 0.76 -20.98 -0.19
CA LEU A 429 2.06 -21.52 0.18
C LEU A 429 2.38 -22.83 -0.56
N TYR A 430 1.37 -23.69 -0.73
CA TYR A 430 1.52 -24.94 -1.48
C TYR A 430 1.74 -24.72 -2.98
N ASN A 431 1.01 -23.81 -3.61
CA ASN A 431 1.23 -23.45 -5.01
C ASN A 431 2.60 -22.78 -5.21
N LEU A 432 3.08 -21.99 -4.24
CA LEU A 432 4.43 -21.44 -4.28
C LEU A 432 5.48 -22.55 -4.23
N TRP A 433 5.27 -23.59 -3.41
CA TRP A 433 6.13 -24.78 -3.41
C TRP A 433 6.11 -25.52 -4.76
N LEU A 434 4.93 -25.79 -5.32
CA LEU A 434 4.80 -26.43 -6.63
C LEU A 434 5.45 -25.59 -7.74
N PHE A 435 5.36 -24.26 -7.65
CA PHE A 435 6.04 -23.35 -8.55
C PHE A 435 7.57 -23.49 -8.43
N LEU A 436 8.14 -23.50 -7.22
CA LEU A 436 9.58 -23.71 -7.01
C LEU A 436 10.06 -25.06 -7.55
N ASN A 437 9.28 -26.12 -7.37
CA ASN A 437 9.56 -27.45 -7.96
C ASN A 437 9.61 -27.43 -9.49
N SER A 438 8.92 -26.48 -10.13
CA SER A 438 8.89 -26.38 -11.60
C SER A 438 10.13 -25.69 -12.20
N LEU A 439 10.99 -25.06 -11.39
CA LEU A 439 12.14 -24.24 -11.83
C LEU A 439 13.37 -25.04 -12.32
N GLY A 440 13.22 -26.35 -12.56
CA GLY A 440 14.30 -27.22 -12.99
C GLY A 440 14.42 -28.48 -12.14
N PRO A 441 15.34 -29.38 -12.51
CA PRO A 441 15.67 -30.53 -11.66
C PRO A 441 16.13 -30.04 -10.28
N ASN A 442 15.71 -30.76 -9.24
CA ASN A 442 15.98 -30.43 -7.84
C ASN A 442 15.60 -28.97 -7.49
N CYS A 443 14.40 -28.54 -7.85
CA CYS A 443 13.86 -27.20 -7.57
C CYS A 443 14.74 -26.05 -8.07
N GLY A 444 15.42 -26.25 -9.21
CA GLY A 444 16.30 -25.23 -9.78
C GLY A 444 17.60 -24.99 -9.00
N LEU A 445 18.05 -25.94 -8.16
CA LEU A 445 19.26 -25.82 -7.32
C LEU A 445 20.47 -25.22 -8.06
N LYS A 446 20.79 -25.75 -9.25
CA LYS A 446 21.91 -25.24 -10.04
C LYS A 446 21.71 -23.78 -10.45
N ALA A 447 20.51 -23.42 -10.88
CA ALA A 447 20.20 -22.06 -11.30
C ALA A 447 20.30 -21.05 -10.14
N PHE A 448 19.85 -21.42 -8.94
CA PHE A 448 20.03 -20.58 -7.75
C PHE A 448 21.50 -20.44 -7.34
N LEU A 449 22.31 -21.50 -7.44
CA LEU A 449 23.75 -21.44 -7.16
C LEU A 449 24.50 -20.59 -8.20
N ASP A 450 24.17 -20.75 -9.48
CA ASP A 450 24.73 -19.95 -10.57
C ASP A 450 24.36 -18.46 -10.39
N LEU A 451 23.12 -18.16 -9.99
CA LEU A 451 22.68 -16.80 -9.65
C LEU A 451 23.43 -16.24 -8.43
N LEU A 452 23.68 -17.08 -7.42
CA LEU A 452 24.37 -16.66 -6.19
C LEU A 452 25.84 -16.33 -6.47
N ALA A 453 26.47 -17.05 -7.39
CA ALA A 453 27.83 -16.79 -7.83
C ALA A 453 28.01 -15.41 -8.50
N VAL A 454 26.98 -14.91 -9.19
CA VAL A 454 27.01 -13.58 -9.83
C VAL A 454 26.39 -12.47 -8.98
N ASN A 455 25.53 -12.81 -8.01
CA ASN A 455 24.88 -11.86 -7.11
C ASN A 455 25.12 -12.25 -5.63
N THR A 456 26.34 -11.99 -5.16
CA THR A 456 26.78 -12.30 -3.80
C THR A 456 26.07 -11.48 -2.72
N LYS A 457 25.43 -10.35 -3.09
CA LYS A 457 24.60 -9.55 -2.18
C LYS A 457 23.23 -10.18 -1.91
N CYS A 458 22.87 -11.25 -2.62
CA CYS A 458 21.57 -11.93 -2.50
C CYS A 458 20.37 -10.98 -2.71
N SER A 459 20.53 -9.93 -3.51
CA SER A 459 19.52 -8.87 -3.67
C SER A 459 18.58 -9.11 -4.86
N ALA A 460 18.80 -10.18 -5.63
CA ALA A 460 17.93 -10.54 -6.75
C ALA A 460 16.51 -10.88 -6.26
N PRO A 461 15.44 -10.51 -6.99
CA PRO A 461 14.07 -10.84 -6.62
C PRO A 461 13.85 -12.35 -6.39
N GLU A 462 14.55 -13.20 -7.14
CA GLU A 462 14.47 -14.66 -7.02
C GLU A 462 14.93 -15.15 -5.64
N PHE A 463 15.90 -14.47 -5.02
CA PHE A 463 16.27 -14.76 -3.64
C PHE A 463 15.22 -14.28 -2.65
N GLN A 464 14.54 -13.17 -2.90
CA GLN A 464 13.44 -12.71 -2.06
C GLN A 464 12.26 -13.69 -2.08
N MET A 465 11.98 -14.30 -3.24
CA MET A 465 11.01 -15.40 -3.35
C MET A 465 11.41 -16.59 -2.49
N LEU A 466 12.67 -17.03 -2.57
CA LEU A 466 13.16 -18.15 -1.78
C LEU A 466 13.16 -17.85 -0.27
N ILE A 467 13.56 -16.63 0.12
CA ILE A 467 13.49 -16.14 1.51
C ILE A 467 12.05 -16.18 2.02
N LEU A 468 11.11 -15.58 1.28
CA LEU A 468 9.70 -15.54 1.67
C LEU A 468 9.12 -16.94 1.83
N PHE A 469 9.41 -17.85 0.89
CA PHE A 469 9.01 -19.24 0.99
C PHE A 469 9.57 -19.89 2.27
N CYS A 470 10.86 -19.71 2.54
CA CYS A 470 11.49 -20.29 3.73
C CYS A 470 10.88 -19.75 5.04
N ASP A 471 10.63 -18.45 5.12
CA ASP A 471 10.03 -17.81 6.30
C ASP A 471 8.59 -18.27 6.52
N CYS A 472 7.76 -18.29 5.46
CA CYS A 472 6.39 -18.79 5.53
C CYS A 472 6.35 -20.28 5.90
N MET A 473 7.17 -21.11 5.26
CA MET A 473 7.21 -22.54 5.53
C MET A 473 7.72 -22.84 6.95
N THR A 474 8.69 -22.06 7.44
CA THR A 474 9.15 -22.16 8.83
C THR A 474 8.00 -21.86 9.80
N HIS A 475 7.26 -20.78 9.58
CA HIS A 475 6.10 -20.42 10.39
C HIS A 475 5.05 -21.53 10.37
N TYR A 476 4.67 -21.99 9.17
CA TYR A 476 3.69 -23.06 8.95
C TYR A 476 4.07 -24.37 9.66
N VAL A 477 5.30 -24.87 9.48
CA VAL A 477 5.75 -26.13 10.12
C VAL A 477 5.86 -25.99 11.64
N THR A 478 6.10 -24.78 12.15
CA THR A 478 6.19 -24.52 13.59
C THR A 478 4.82 -24.60 14.26
N ILE A 479 3.77 -24.11 13.59
CA ILE A 479 2.40 -24.06 14.14
C ILE A 479 1.57 -25.31 13.84
N LEU A 480 1.94 -26.10 12.83
CA LEU A 480 1.31 -27.39 12.53
C LEU A 480 1.42 -28.36 13.71
N ASP A 481 0.33 -29.06 14.00
CA ASP A 481 0.37 -30.18 14.95
C ASP A 481 0.86 -31.48 14.29
N ASP A 482 1.12 -32.50 15.12
CA ASP A 482 1.63 -33.79 14.65
C ASP A 482 0.58 -34.58 13.86
N LEU A 483 -0.71 -34.41 14.15
CA LEU A 483 -1.80 -35.07 13.43
C LEU A 483 -1.89 -34.53 12.00
N GLU A 484 -1.90 -33.21 11.84
CA GLU A 484 -1.94 -32.51 10.57
C GLU A 484 -0.72 -32.84 9.70
N MET A 485 0.49 -32.81 10.29
CA MET A 485 1.74 -33.02 9.55
C MET A 485 1.95 -34.48 9.14
N TYR A 486 1.81 -35.44 10.07
CA TYR A 486 2.22 -36.82 9.82
C TYR A 486 1.08 -37.69 9.27
N GLU A 487 -0.17 -37.40 9.64
CA GLU A 487 -1.31 -38.26 9.32
C GLU A 487 -2.21 -37.65 8.25
N GLN A 488 -2.64 -36.40 8.42
CA GLN A 488 -3.54 -35.76 7.45
C GLN A 488 -2.82 -35.42 6.14
N GLN A 489 -1.58 -34.91 6.22
CA GLN A 489 -0.72 -34.59 5.07
C GLN A 489 -1.41 -33.69 4.02
N LYS A 490 -2.05 -32.61 4.51
CA LYS A 490 -2.73 -31.62 3.67
C LYS A 490 -2.33 -30.19 4.07
N PRO A 491 -2.05 -29.31 3.10
CA PRO A 491 -1.88 -29.59 1.67
C PRO A 491 -0.55 -30.28 1.33
N PHE A 492 0.43 -30.29 2.24
CA PHE A 492 1.77 -30.86 2.03
C PHE A 492 1.87 -32.33 2.44
N ARG A 493 2.57 -33.13 1.63
CA ARG A 493 2.90 -34.53 1.93
C ARG A 493 4.26 -34.66 2.59
N LEU A 494 4.51 -35.79 3.26
CA LEU A 494 5.84 -36.12 3.79
C LEU A 494 6.94 -36.05 2.72
N THR A 495 6.64 -36.47 1.49
CA THR A 495 7.56 -36.36 0.34
C THR A 495 7.92 -34.92 -0.02
N ASP A 496 7.03 -33.96 0.20
CA ASP A 496 7.32 -32.55 -0.03
C ASP A 496 8.39 -32.05 0.94
N TYR A 497 8.26 -32.37 2.23
CA TYR A 497 9.26 -32.03 3.24
C TYR A 497 10.62 -32.70 3.00
N VAL A 498 10.64 -33.93 2.47
CA VAL A 498 11.87 -34.62 2.04
C VAL A 498 12.53 -33.86 0.87
N ASN A 499 11.76 -33.46 -0.13
CA ASN A 499 12.27 -32.72 -1.28
C ASN A 499 12.78 -31.33 -0.89
N MET A 500 12.04 -30.61 -0.03
CA MET A 500 12.46 -29.32 0.53
C MET A 500 13.78 -29.43 1.29
N SER A 501 13.88 -30.36 2.24
CA SER A 501 15.09 -30.56 3.02
C SER A 501 16.28 -30.99 2.14
N THR A 502 16.05 -31.82 1.11
CA THR A 502 17.09 -32.17 0.12
C THR A 502 17.62 -30.92 -0.59
N PHE A 503 16.73 -30.08 -1.11
CA PHE A 503 17.10 -28.83 -1.78
C PHE A 503 17.90 -27.92 -0.85
N LEU A 504 17.36 -27.65 0.35
CA LEU A 504 17.97 -26.74 1.33
C LEU A 504 19.35 -27.23 1.78
N ASN A 505 19.47 -28.52 2.09
CA ASN A 505 20.74 -29.12 2.53
C ASN A 505 21.82 -28.98 1.45
N HIS A 506 21.49 -29.30 0.20
CA HIS A 506 22.42 -29.15 -0.92
C HIS A 506 22.72 -27.69 -1.26
N PHE A 507 21.72 -26.80 -1.19
CA PHE A 507 21.89 -25.38 -1.48
C PHE A 507 22.85 -24.71 -0.49
N LEU A 508 22.62 -24.92 0.82
CA LEU A 508 23.48 -24.38 1.86
C LEU A 508 24.89 -24.98 1.79
N TYR A 509 25.00 -26.31 1.66
CA TYR A 509 26.30 -26.97 1.58
C TYR A 509 27.11 -26.53 0.36
N LYS A 510 26.52 -26.55 -0.85
CA LYS A 510 27.23 -26.14 -2.06
C LYS A 510 27.54 -24.64 -2.04
N GLY A 511 26.66 -23.83 -1.45
CA GLY A 511 26.92 -22.40 -1.25
C GLY A 511 28.12 -22.15 -0.35
N VAL A 512 28.24 -22.85 0.78
CA VAL A 512 29.39 -22.73 1.69
C VAL A 512 30.66 -23.33 1.07
N LEU A 513 30.56 -24.51 0.45
CA LEU A 513 31.69 -25.20 -0.19
C LEU A 513 32.27 -24.38 -1.35
N GLY A 514 31.40 -23.75 -2.14
CA GLY A 514 31.77 -22.86 -3.24
C GLY A 514 32.22 -21.46 -2.81
N ASN A 515 32.30 -21.17 -1.50
CA ASN A 515 32.56 -19.83 -0.95
C ASN A 515 31.61 -18.75 -1.52
N LEU A 516 30.36 -19.12 -1.82
CA LEU A 516 29.35 -18.22 -2.36
C LEU A 516 28.71 -17.36 -1.25
N PHE A 517 28.76 -17.84 0.00
CA PHE A 517 28.43 -17.06 1.19
C PHE A 517 29.70 -16.56 1.87
N ASP A 518 29.71 -15.30 2.31
CA ASP A 518 30.79 -14.79 3.15
C ASP A 518 30.71 -15.45 4.54
N VAL A 519 31.67 -16.31 4.83
CA VAL A 519 31.78 -17.07 6.08
C VAL A 519 31.86 -16.15 7.31
N LYS A 520 32.40 -14.93 7.18
CA LYS A 520 32.46 -13.97 8.29
C LYS A 520 31.10 -13.31 8.57
N GLY A 521 30.22 -13.27 7.57
CA GLY A 521 28.93 -12.59 7.59
C GLY A 521 27.71 -13.51 7.50
N LEU A 522 27.87 -14.83 7.64
CA LEU A 522 26.78 -15.82 7.54
C LEU A 522 25.59 -15.47 8.44
N GLY A 523 25.87 -15.04 9.68
CA GLY A 523 24.86 -14.59 10.64
C GLY A 523 24.18 -13.25 10.30
N SER A 524 24.52 -12.63 9.18
CA SER A 524 23.86 -11.41 8.66
C SER A 524 23.22 -11.61 7.28
N ASN A 525 23.47 -12.75 6.64
CA ASN A 525 22.91 -13.06 5.33
C ASN A 525 21.48 -13.62 5.49
N VAL A 526 20.49 -12.82 5.12
CA VAL A 526 19.07 -13.15 5.28
C VAL A 526 18.67 -14.42 4.51
N LEU A 527 19.23 -14.64 3.31
CA LEU A 527 18.95 -15.84 2.51
C LEU A 527 19.45 -17.10 3.22
N PHE A 528 20.70 -17.08 3.71
CA PHE A 528 21.28 -18.19 4.46
C PHE A 528 20.47 -18.46 5.73
N GLN A 529 20.14 -17.43 6.50
CA GLN A 529 19.39 -17.57 7.74
C GLN A 529 18.00 -18.17 7.53
N SER A 530 17.26 -17.70 6.53
CA SER A 530 15.90 -18.17 6.25
C SER A 530 15.91 -19.65 5.82
N ALA A 531 16.79 -20.00 4.88
CA ALA A 531 16.95 -21.38 4.40
C ALA A 531 17.45 -22.33 5.49
N HIS A 532 18.43 -21.90 6.30
CA HIS A 532 18.97 -22.69 7.40
C HIS A 532 17.93 -22.90 8.52
N THR A 533 17.17 -21.85 8.87
CA THR A 533 16.11 -21.96 9.88
C THR A 533 15.07 -22.99 9.47
N LEU A 534 14.60 -22.95 8.22
CA LEU A 534 13.67 -23.95 7.71
C LEU A 534 14.27 -25.36 7.77
N LEU A 535 15.52 -25.53 7.31
CA LEU A 535 16.20 -26.83 7.34
C LEU A 535 16.25 -27.41 8.77
N MET A 536 16.58 -26.59 9.76
CA MET A 536 16.64 -27.00 11.16
C MET A 536 15.26 -27.33 11.75
N VAL A 537 14.21 -26.60 11.35
CA VAL A 537 12.83 -26.93 11.78
C VAL A 537 12.39 -28.27 11.20
N LEU A 538 12.66 -28.53 9.92
CA LEU A 538 12.38 -29.83 9.29
C LEU A 538 13.17 -30.96 9.97
N TYR A 539 14.45 -30.76 10.24
CA TYR A 539 15.27 -31.74 10.95
C TYR A 539 14.70 -32.08 12.33
N ARG A 540 14.31 -31.06 13.11
CA ARG A 540 13.69 -31.28 14.43
C ARG A 540 12.38 -32.05 14.34
N ARG A 541 11.56 -31.84 13.30
CA ARG A 541 10.34 -32.63 13.07
C ARG A 541 10.69 -34.08 12.71
N ASP A 542 11.70 -34.31 11.88
CA ASP A 542 12.13 -35.67 11.53
C ASP A 542 12.68 -36.42 12.76
N CYS A 543 13.42 -35.75 13.65
CA CYS A 543 13.87 -36.33 14.91
C CYS A 543 12.72 -36.71 15.87
N ARG A 544 11.59 -36.00 15.81
CA ARG A 544 10.40 -36.32 16.62
C ARG A 544 9.68 -37.56 16.10
N ARG A 545 9.47 -37.62 14.77
CA ARG A 545 8.89 -38.77 14.07
C ARG A 545 9.49 -38.83 12.67
N SER A 546 10.30 -39.86 12.44
CA SER A 546 11.05 -40.02 11.19
C SER A 546 10.12 -40.15 9.99
N TYR A 547 10.38 -39.35 8.96
CA TYR A 547 9.76 -39.40 7.65
C TYR A 547 10.79 -39.40 6.50
N THR A 548 12.08 -39.26 6.81
CA THR A 548 13.19 -39.39 5.86
C THR A 548 13.82 -40.80 5.91
N ILE A 549 14.60 -41.13 4.88
CA ILE A 549 15.43 -42.35 4.87
C ILE A 549 16.70 -42.18 5.71
N ASP A 550 17.26 -43.28 6.20
CA ASP A 550 18.57 -43.27 6.85
C ASP A 550 19.61 -42.57 5.97
N SER A 551 20.45 -41.73 6.57
CA SER A 551 21.46 -40.88 5.91
C SER A 551 20.98 -39.69 5.08
N HIS A 552 19.68 -39.37 5.05
CA HIS A 552 19.15 -38.21 4.31
C HIS A 552 19.83 -36.88 4.67
N TRP A 553 20.05 -36.65 5.96
CA TRP A 553 20.66 -35.42 6.48
C TRP A 553 22.18 -35.36 6.27
N ILE A 554 22.80 -36.49 5.88
CA ILE A 554 24.25 -36.60 5.70
C ILE A 554 24.59 -36.38 4.23
N ILE A 555 25.49 -35.44 3.96
CA ILE A 555 25.99 -35.19 2.62
C ILE A 555 27.07 -36.22 2.28
N LYS A 556 26.71 -37.24 1.50
CA LYS A 556 27.58 -38.38 1.15
C LYS A 556 28.85 -37.99 0.36
N GLU A 557 28.88 -36.81 -0.25
CA GLU A 557 30.05 -36.27 -0.97
C GLU A 557 31.17 -35.78 -0.03
N LEU A 558 30.93 -35.75 1.29
CA LEU A 558 31.87 -35.26 2.28
C LEU A 558 32.89 -36.36 2.63
N ARG A 559 34.09 -36.30 2.05
CA ARG A 559 35.21 -37.16 2.46
C ARG A 559 35.62 -36.80 3.88
N VAL A 560 35.19 -37.61 4.86
CA VAL A 560 35.44 -37.43 6.29
C VAL A 560 36.92 -37.13 6.60
N GLY A 561 37.85 -37.80 5.90
CA GLY A 561 39.29 -37.57 6.08
C GLY A 561 39.79 -36.18 5.67
N SER A 562 39.26 -35.61 4.57
CA SER A 562 39.63 -34.23 4.18
C SER A 562 38.95 -33.18 5.07
N PHE A 563 37.75 -33.49 5.57
CA PHE A 563 37.03 -32.64 6.49
C PHE A 563 37.74 -32.52 7.84
N ILE A 564 38.15 -33.65 8.44
CA ILE A 564 38.92 -33.67 9.69
C ILE A 564 40.26 -32.95 9.51
N SER A 565 40.98 -33.20 8.41
CA SER A 565 42.25 -32.49 8.12
C SER A 565 42.07 -30.98 7.94
N ASP A 566 40.98 -30.52 7.32
CA ASP A 566 40.66 -29.10 7.18
C ASP A 566 40.18 -28.46 8.49
N LEU A 567 39.62 -29.26 9.42
CA LEU A 567 39.16 -28.83 10.75
C LEU A 567 40.35 -28.68 11.71
N GLU A 568 41.27 -29.64 11.70
CA GLU A 568 42.55 -29.63 12.42
C GLU A 568 43.46 -28.47 11.96
N LYS A 569 43.37 -28.07 10.69
CA LYS A 569 44.08 -26.91 10.12
C LYS A 569 43.41 -25.57 10.41
N GLY A 570 42.32 -25.54 11.19
CA GLY A 570 41.66 -24.30 11.61
C GLY A 570 41.04 -23.48 10.48
N LYS A 571 40.73 -24.09 9.32
CA LYS A 571 40.05 -23.37 8.24
C LYS A 571 38.63 -23.03 8.69
N LYS A 572 38.28 -21.74 8.72
CA LYS A 572 36.96 -21.25 9.19
C LYS A 572 35.77 -21.86 8.43
N VAL A 573 35.96 -22.20 7.15
CA VAL A 573 34.96 -22.89 6.32
C VAL A 573 34.58 -24.25 6.92
N THR A 574 35.50 -24.93 7.59
CA THR A 574 35.32 -26.27 8.15
C THR A 574 34.54 -26.26 9.47
N GLN A 575 34.61 -25.18 10.24
CA GLN A 575 33.82 -25.03 11.48
C GLN A 575 32.34 -24.74 11.21
N VAL A 576 32.00 -24.18 10.06
CA VAL A 576 30.59 -24.03 9.61
C VAL A 576 30.04 -25.36 9.09
N ARG A 577 30.91 -26.19 8.49
CA ARG A 577 30.57 -27.54 8.00
C ARG A 577 30.24 -28.56 9.12
N SER A 578 30.44 -28.25 10.40
CA SER A 578 30.13 -29.14 11.54
C SER A 578 28.72 -28.95 12.12
N TRP A 579 27.90 -28.07 11.55
CA TRP A 579 26.55 -27.72 12.00
C TRP A 579 25.49 -28.35 11.11
#